data_AF-A0A9P7V1D7-F1
#
_entry.id   AF-A0A9P7V1D7-F1
#
_cell.length_a   1.000
_cell.length_b   1.000
_cell.length_c   1.000
_cell.angle_alpha   90.00
_cell.angle_beta   90.00
_cell.angle_gamma   90.00
#
_symmetry.space_group_name_H-M   'P 1'
#
loop_
_entity.id
_entity.type
_entity.pdbx_description
1 polymer ?
#
loop_
_entity_poly.entity_id
_entity_poly.type
_entity_poly.pdbx_seq_one_letter_code
_entity_poly.pdbx_strand_id
1 'polypeptide(L)'
;MSSPSYSRCFPLTSSYFLSLLHLSLSLQAGTNALASQYSLATSTSFPFPTSTLSSSDSQSHIVSKWSLEKAKIQDGSQSIAFVADPLNASPGPVLRVTYPKGSYSHDTGGVQFINLWNSTNDQPYRSMMLSYDLLFDKGFDWVKGGKLPGLRGGPNVTGCSGGNLPTGHDCFSTRLMWRKGGAGEVYAYIQSPNGLCQESSVTCNSDFGISVSRGSFTFSRGKWIRVTLLVQLNNPPDVANGNLELYIDNLQVVSQQDLQFRTSSEVDVNGLFFSTFFGGSDDTWSTPVDTHTYYRNVTLWGSSGPSILSGQRVKSSATVIMAHVTVFLLPLLVGLVVLYH
;
A
#
# COMPACT_ATOMS: atom_id res chain seq x y z
N MET A 1 60.65 -65.26 33.11
CA MET A 1 61.33 -64.45 32.08
C MET A 1 60.26 -63.89 31.15
N SER A 2 60.10 -62.57 31.19
CA SER A 2 59.69 -61.64 30.10
C SER A 2 58.45 -61.91 29.21
N SER A 3 57.45 -61.03 29.41
CA SER A 3 56.83 -60.12 28.40
C SER A 3 55.41 -60.42 27.86
N PRO A 4 54.62 -59.37 27.52
CA PRO A 4 53.28 -59.20 28.10
C PRO A 4 52.08 -59.00 27.14
N SER A 5 50.92 -58.91 27.80
CA SER A 5 49.52 -58.59 27.43
C SER A 5 49.22 -57.59 26.29
N TYR A 6 48.13 -57.85 25.56
CA TYR A 6 47.31 -56.83 24.88
C TYR A 6 45.81 -57.17 24.97
N SER A 7 45.07 -56.34 25.71
CA SER A 7 43.60 -56.26 25.70
C SER A 7 43.14 -55.25 24.64
N ARG A 8 42.08 -55.57 23.87
CA ARG A 8 41.42 -54.62 22.94
C ARG A 8 40.11 -54.14 23.54
N CYS A 9 40.02 -52.83 23.81
CA CYS A 9 38.77 -52.10 24.06
C CYS A 9 38.27 -51.46 22.75
N PHE A 10 36.96 -51.53 22.52
CA PHE A 10 36.25 -50.71 21.52
C PHE A 10 35.88 -49.35 22.12
N PRO A 11 36.04 -48.22 21.41
CA PRO A 11 35.42 -46.97 21.81
C PRO A 11 34.09 -46.73 21.11
N LEU A 12 33.08 -46.40 21.91
CA LEU A 12 31.84 -45.74 21.50
C LEU A 12 32.14 -44.30 21.06
N THR A 13 31.79 -43.93 19.84
CA THR A 13 31.76 -42.53 19.39
C THR A 13 30.33 -41.99 19.53
N SER A 14 30.11 -41.15 20.54
CA SER A 14 28.86 -40.39 20.71
C SER A 14 28.99 -39.07 19.96
N SER A 15 28.28 -38.91 18.84
CA SER A 15 28.25 -37.67 18.06
C SER A 15 27.20 -36.71 18.64
N TYR A 16 27.66 -35.72 19.41
CA TYR A 16 26.83 -34.59 19.80
C TYR A 16 26.68 -33.62 18.62
N PHE A 17 25.51 -33.61 17.99
CA PHE A 17 25.11 -32.52 17.09
C PHE A 17 24.79 -31.29 17.94
N LEU A 18 25.72 -30.33 18.00
CA LEU A 18 25.41 -28.97 18.43
C LEU A 18 24.59 -28.29 17.34
N SER A 19 23.27 -28.19 17.53
CA SER A 19 22.42 -27.29 16.75
C SER A 19 22.77 -25.85 17.15
N LEU A 20 23.53 -25.16 16.30
CA LEU A 20 23.69 -23.71 16.37
C LEU A 20 22.34 -23.08 16.05
N LEU A 21 21.58 -22.73 17.10
CA LEU A 21 20.42 -21.86 16.98
C LEU A 21 20.97 -20.46 16.63
N HIS A 22 20.99 -20.11 15.34
CA HIS A 22 21.23 -18.74 14.93
C HIS A 22 20.03 -17.89 15.36
N LEU A 23 20.12 -17.29 16.55
CA LEU A 23 19.30 -16.15 16.91
C LEU A 23 19.74 -14.99 16.01
N SER A 24 19.10 -14.85 14.84
CA SER A 24 19.16 -13.59 14.10
C SER A 24 18.40 -12.56 14.92
N LEU A 25 19.10 -11.76 15.73
CA LEU A 25 18.57 -10.48 16.17
C LEU A 25 18.37 -9.65 14.89
N SER A 26 17.16 -9.64 14.34
CA SER A 26 16.78 -8.62 13.38
C SER A 26 16.90 -7.28 14.08
N LEU A 27 17.92 -6.48 13.73
CA LEU A 27 17.95 -5.08 14.16
C LEU A 27 16.68 -4.43 13.62
N GLN A 28 15.80 -4.03 14.54
CA GLN A 28 14.61 -3.27 14.24
C GLN A 28 15.07 -1.87 13.79
N ALA A 29 15.21 -1.67 12.48
CA ALA A 29 15.73 -0.43 11.92
C ALA A 29 14.68 0.68 12.09
N GLY A 30 15.01 1.73 12.85
CA GLY A 30 14.17 2.92 12.91
C GLY A 30 14.00 3.57 11.53
N THR A 31 12.99 4.42 11.37
CA THR A 31 12.64 5.07 10.09
C THR A 31 13.82 5.78 9.42
N ASN A 32 14.66 6.47 10.17
CA ASN A 32 15.86 7.12 9.63
C ASN A 32 16.90 6.11 9.12
N ALA A 33 17.08 4.98 9.81
CA ALA A 33 17.98 3.93 9.36
C ALA A 33 17.47 3.27 8.07
N LEU A 34 16.14 3.05 7.95
CA LEU A 34 15.51 2.59 6.71
C LEU A 34 15.70 3.61 5.58
N ALA A 35 15.49 4.91 5.85
CA ALA A 35 15.71 5.96 4.85
C ALA A 35 17.15 5.94 4.33
N SER A 36 18.15 5.78 5.22
CA SER A 36 19.55 5.63 4.82
C SER A 36 19.80 4.34 4.04
N GLN A 37 19.24 3.20 4.47
CA GLN A 37 19.35 1.92 3.78
C GLN A 37 18.86 1.99 2.33
N TYR A 38 17.75 2.69 2.09
CA TYR A 38 17.18 2.86 0.75
C TYR A 38 17.67 4.13 0.02
N SER A 39 18.71 4.79 0.54
CA SER A 39 19.31 5.99 -0.07
C SER A 39 18.29 7.11 -0.33
N LEU A 40 17.35 7.32 0.60
CA LEU A 40 16.35 8.38 0.52
C LEU A 40 16.94 9.68 1.07
N ALA A 41 17.36 10.55 0.16
CA ALA A 41 18.22 11.71 0.47
C ALA A 41 17.47 12.93 1.04
N THR A 42 16.15 12.99 0.88
CA THR A 42 15.34 14.11 1.37
C THR A 42 14.12 13.63 2.13
N SER A 43 13.57 14.50 2.98
CA SER A 43 12.37 14.22 3.75
C SER A 43 11.53 15.46 3.98
N THR A 44 10.22 15.27 4.16
CA THR A 44 9.29 16.29 4.62
C THR A 44 8.34 15.71 5.66
N SER A 45 7.95 16.51 6.64
CA SER A 45 6.97 16.12 7.67
C SER A 45 5.74 17.00 7.60
N PHE A 46 4.58 16.41 7.84
CA PHE A 46 3.32 17.12 7.83
C PHE A 46 3.19 17.91 9.13
N PRO A 47 2.99 19.24 9.08
CA PRO A 47 2.97 20.07 10.27
C PRO A 47 1.67 19.86 11.05
N PHE A 48 1.76 19.43 12.30
CA PHE A 48 0.64 19.33 13.23
C PHE A 48 0.52 20.66 14.03
N PRO A 49 -0.69 21.06 14.46
CA PRO A 49 -0.85 22.24 15.30
C PRO A 49 -0.29 22.01 16.71
N THR A 50 -0.02 23.08 17.44
CA THR A 50 0.45 23.02 18.84
C THR A 50 -0.68 22.89 19.86
N SER A 51 -1.93 23.11 19.44
CA SER A 51 -3.15 22.97 20.25
C SER A 51 -4.22 22.17 19.50
N THR A 52 -5.19 21.63 20.24
CA THR A 52 -6.33 20.95 19.63
C THR A 52 -7.15 21.92 18.79
N LEU A 53 -7.71 21.44 17.68
CA LEU A 53 -8.49 22.23 16.75
C LEU A 53 -9.88 21.59 16.57
N SER A 54 -10.90 22.43 16.40
CA SER A 54 -12.23 22.01 15.97
C SER A 54 -12.18 21.35 14.58
N SER A 55 -13.27 20.75 14.11
CA SER A 55 -13.28 20.13 12.78
C SER A 55 -13.02 21.15 11.66
N SER A 56 -13.66 22.32 11.72
CA SER A 56 -13.48 23.38 10.72
C SER A 56 -12.06 23.97 10.73
N ASP A 57 -11.48 24.15 11.92
CA ASP A 57 -10.11 24.65 12.06
C ASP A 57 -9.09 23.61 11.60
N SER A 58 -9.35 22.32 11.86
CA SER A 58 -8.52 21.21 11.40
C SER A 58 -8.50 21.12 9.88
N GLN A 59 -9.66 21.27 9.24
CA GLN A 59 -9.77 21.37 7.78
C GLN A 59 -8.92 22.53 7.26
N SER A 60 -9.08 23.72 7.84
CA SER A 60 -8.35 24.93 7.44
C SER A 60 -6.84 24.77 7.61
N HIS A 61 -6.40 24.16 8.71
CA HIS A 61 -5.00 23.85 8.99
C HIS A 61 -4.41 22.88 7.95
N ILE A 62 -5.09 21.76 7.70
CA ILE A 62 -4.63 20.74 6.75
C ILE A 62 -4.55 21.32 5.32
N VAL A 63 -5.61 22.00 4.86
CA VAL A 63 -5.64 22.63 3.53
C VAL A 63 -4.51 23.62 3.35
N SER A 64 -4.23 24.46 4.36
CA SER A 64 -3.23 25.53 4.26
C SER A 64 -1.79 25.06 4.49
N LYS A 65 -1.57 23.93 5.16
CA LYS A 65 -0.23 23.50 5.60
C LYS A 65 0.27 22.19 5.01
N TRP A 66 -0.60 21.34 4.48
CA TRP A 66 -0.24 19.97 4.06
C TRP A 66 -0.06 19.83 2.54
N SER A 67 0.04 20.94 1.80
CA SER A 67 0.29 20.96 0.34
C SER A 67 -0.60 19.98 -0.44
N LEU A 68 -1.91 20.10 -0.24
CA LEU A 68 -2.88 19.21 -0.88
C LEU A 68 -3.00 19.50 -2.37
N GLU A 69 -3.31 18.46 -3.15
CA GLU A 69 -3.77 18.65 -4.53
C GLU A 69 -4.97 19.59 -4.54
N LYS A 70 -4.89 20.63 -5.38
CA LYS A 70 -5.88 21.71 -5.52
C LYS A 70 -6.33 22.34 -4.19
N ALA A 71 -5.47 22.31 -3.16
CA ALA A 71 -5.78 22.82 -1.83
C ALA A 71 -7.13 22.29 -1.28
N LYS A 72 -7.42 21.00 -1.51
CA LYS A 72 -8.72 20.41 -1.21
C LYS A 72 -8.61 19.10 -0.45
N ILE A 73 -9.51 18.90 0.52
CA ILE A 73 -9.89 17.58 1.05
C ILE A 73 -11.03 17.06 0.19
N GLN A 74 -10.81 15.93 -0.48
CA GLN A 74 -11.71 15.39 -1.49
C GLN A 74 -13.01 14.93 -0.83
N ASP A 75 -12.91 14.13 0.24
CA ASP A 75 -14.04 13.52 0.96
C ASP A 75 -13.87 13.65 2.47
N GLY A 76 -14.96 13.72 3.22
CA GLY A 76 -14.97 13.55 4.67
C GLY A 76 -14.33 14.69 5.46
N SER A 77 -14.34 15.92 4.92
CA SER A 77 -13.70 17.07 5.56
C SER A 77 -14.22 17.40 6.97
N GLN A 78 -15.45 17.00 7.28
CA GLN A 78 -16.09 17.19 8.59
C GLN A 78 -15.79 16.05 9.59
N SER A 79 -15.11 14.98 9.14
CA SER A 79 -14.83 13.81 9.97
C SER A 79 -13.52 13.92 10.76
N ILE A 80 -12.78 15.02 10.61
CA ILE A 80 -11.43 15.17 11.14
C ILE A 80 -11.36 16.23 12.25
N ALA A 81 -10.51 15.99 13.25
CA ALA A 81 -10.18 16.99 14.26
C ALA A 81 -8.77 16.75 14.82
N PHE A 82 -8.01 17.80 15.14
CA PHE A 82 -6.82 17.66 15.97
C PHE A 82 -7.23 17.64 17.44
N VAL A 83 -7.02 16.52 18.12
CA VAL A 83 -7.45 16.27 19.50
C VAL A 83 -6.27 15.91 20.38
N ALA A 84 -6.44 15.90 21.70
CA ALA A 84 -5.43 15.37 22.61
C ALA A 84 -5.18 13.88 22.31
N ASP A 85 -3.94 13.41 22.50
CA ASP A 85 -3.60 11.99 22.36
C ASP A 85 -4.50 11.15 23.29
N PRO A 86 -5.34 10.25 22.77
CA PRO A 86 -6.28 9.48 23.60
C PRO A 86 -5.60 8.49 24.56
N LEU A 87 -4.30 8.22 24.36
CA LEU A 87 -3.48 7.42 25.28
C LEU A 87 -2.57 8.26 26.17
N ASN A 88 -2.63 9.59 26.08
CA ASN A 88 -1.75 10.53 26.78
C ASN A 88 -0.24 10.24 26.57
N ALA A 89 0.13 9.68 25.40
CA ALA A 89 1.49 9.26 25.10
C ALA A 89 2.34 10.35 24.42
N SER A 90 1.74 11.47 24.00
CA SER A 90 2.41 12.63 23.41
C SER A 90 1.86 13.92 24.01
N PRO A 91 2.70 14.95 24.24
CA PRO A 91 2.23 16.25 24.71
C PRO A 91 1.48 17.06 23.64
N GLY A 92 1.58 16.68 22.36
CA GLY A 92 0.99 17.39 21.24
C GLY A 92 -0.34 16.79 20.73
N PRO A 93 -1.16 17.58 20.00
CA PRO A 93 -2.36 17.07 19.36
C PRO A 93 -2.08 15.97 18.32
N VAL A 94 -3.05 15.11 18.11
CA VAL A 94 -3.06 14.06 17.07
C VAL A 94 -4.26 14.25 16.15
N LEU A 95 -4.15 13.81 14.90
CA LEU A 95 -5.25 13.87 13.94
C LEU A 95 -6.19 12.71 14.21
N ARG A 96 -7.40 12.99 14.69
CA ARG A 96 -8.49 12.01 14.76
C ARG A 96 -9.28 12.04 13.45
N VAL A 97 -9.61 10.85 12.94
CA VAL A 97 -10.59 10.64 11.88
C VAL A 97 -11.76 9.86 12.46
N THR A 98 -12.97 10.33 12.19
CA THR A 98 -14.24 9.81 12.71
C THR A 98 -14.93 8.95 11.67
N TYR A 99 -15.43 7.79 12.09
CA TYR A 99 -16.28 6.90 11.32
C TYR A 99 -17.62 6.78 12.06
N PRO A 100 -18.66 7.52 11.66
CA PRO A 100 -19.97 7.41 12.28
C PRO A 100 -20.55 6.00 12.11
N LYS A 101 -21.40 5.56 13.04
CA LYS A 101 -22.19 4.34 12.90
C LYS A 101 -22.95 4.34 11.56
N GLY A 102 -22.89 3.21 10.86
CA GLY A 102 -23.47 3.04 9.53
C GLY A 102 -22.58 3.53 8.39
N SER A 103 -21.44 4.18 8.68
CA SER A 103 -20.54 4.67 7.64
C SER A 103 -19.74 3.55 6.98
N TYR A 104 -19.60 3.66 5.66
CA TYR A 104 -18.71 2.90 4.80
C TYR A 104 -18.16 3.81 3.69
N SER A 105 -17.95 3.30 2.48
CA SER A 105 -17.57 4.08 1.30
C SER A 105 -18.61 5.17 0.97
N HIS A 106 -18.41 5.91 -0.12
CA HIS A 106 -19.34 6.95 -0.60
C HIS A 106 -19.48 8.16 0.33
N ASP A 107 -18.37 8.59 0.94
CA ASP A 107 -18.29 9.80 1.77
C ASP A 107 -19.26 9.80 2.98
N THR A 108 -19.53 8.62 3.53
CA THR A 108 -20.40 8.47 4.72
C THR A 108 -19.60 8.50 6.04
N GLY A 109 -18.27 8.41 5.97
CA GLY A 109 -17.35 8.49 7.11
C GLY A 109 -15.90 8.35 6.68
N GLY A 110 -14.98 8.67 7.58
CA GLY A 110 -13.57 8.72 7.23
C GLY A 110 -13.18 10.01 6.51
N VAL A 111 -12.03 10.02 5.82
CA VAL A 111 -11.53 11.18 5.07
C VAL A 111 -10.66 10.73 3.92
N GLN A 112 -10.69 11.48 2.81
CA GLN A 112 -9.77 11.30 1.70
C GLN A 112 -9.13 12.62 1.29
N PHE A 113 -7.80 12.65 1.24
CA PHE A 113 -7.06 13.70 0.59
C PHE A 113 -5.74 13.26 -0.03
N ILE A 114 -5.28 14.04 -1.00
CA ILE A 114 -4.01 13.80 -1.70
C ILE A 114 -3.06 14.93 -1.38
N ASN A 115 -1.87 14.59 -0.90
CA ASN A 115 -0.73 15.51 -0.85
C ASN A 115 0.18 15.22 -2.04
N LEU A 116 0.69 16.30 -2.65
CA LEU A 116 1.72 16.21 -3.68
C LEU A 116 3.04 16.74 -3.11
N TRP A 117 4.06 15.91 -3.15
CA TRP A 117 5.42 16.27 -2.80
C TRP A 117 6.34 16.02 -3.98
N ASN A 118 6.69 17.10 -4.66
CA ASN A 118 7.59 17.09 -5.81
C ASN A 118 8.98 17.59 -5.39
N SER A 119 10.01 17.09 -6.07
CA SER A 119 11.37 17.56 -5.84
C SER A 119 11.56 19.01 -6.33
N THR A 120 12.45 19.74 -5.68
CA THR A 120 12.77 21.14 -5.99
C THR A 120 13.90 21.31 -7.00
N ASN A 121 14.53 20.22 -7.45
CA ASN A 121 15.69 20.22 -8.34
C ASN A 121 15.41 19.60 -9.72
N ASP A 122 14.15 19.60 -10.15
CA ASP A 122 13.67 19.00 -11.41
C ASP A 122 13.98 17.50 -11.59
N GLN A 123 14.37 16.79 -10.52
CA GLN A 123 14.51 15.33 -10.52
C GLN A 123 13.33 14.70 -9.78
N PRO A 124 12.37 14.08 -10.50
CA PRO A 124 11.20 13.50 -9.84
C PRO A 124 11.59 12.32 -8.96
N TYR A 125 10.79 12.07 -7.91
CA TYR A 125 11.05 10.96 -7.00
C TYR A 125 10.68 9.63 -7.65
N ARG A 126 11.61 8.67 -7.60
CA ARG A 126 11.42 7.30 -8.08
C ARG A 126 11.47 6.28 -6.97
N SER A 127 11.89 6.69 -5.77
CA SER A 127 11.70 5.96 -4.53
C SER A 127 11.08 6.91 -3.50
N MET A 128 10.08 6.43 -2.78
CA MET A 128 9.47 7.18 -1.69
C MET A 128 9.10 6.24 -0.54
N MET A 129 9.32 6.72 0.68
CA MET A 129 8.90 6.05 1.91
C MET A 129 7.95 6.95 2.68
N LEU A 130 6.84 6.39 3.14
CA LEU A 130 5.87 7.02 4.03
C LEU A 130 5.97 6.37 5.40
N SER A 131 6.09 7.18 6.46
CA SER A 131 5.88 6.73 7.83
C SER A 131 4.76 7.52 8.48
N TYR A 132 3.96 6.84 9.30
CA TYR A 132 3.03 7.46 10.24
C TYR A 132 2.77 6.54 11.44
N ASP A 133 2.40 7.12 12.56
CA ASP A 133 1.84 6.35 13.67
C ASP A 133 0.32 6.30 13.52
N LEU A 134 -0.25 5.11 13.75
CA LEU A 134 -1.67 4.81 13.65
C LEU A 134 -2.16 4.23 14.98
N LEU A 135 -3.31 4.68 15.43
CA LEU A 135 -4.03 4.09 16.56
C LEU A 135 -5.48 3.85 16.14
N PHE A 136 -5.98 2.63 16.36
CA PHE A 136 -7.40 2.32 16.32
C PHE A 136 -8.00 2.44 17.72
N ASP A 137 -9.23 2.92 17.82
CA ASP A 137 -10.00 2.88 19.07
C ASP A 137 -10.00 1.48 19.70
N LYS A 138 -10.05 1.41 21.04
CA LYS A 138 -10.11 0.13 21.77
C LYS A 138 -11.29 -0.74 21.34
N GLY A 139 -12.42 -0.11 21.02
CA GLY A 139 -13.66 -0.76 20.59
C GLY A 139 -13.85 -0.86 19.07
N PHE A 140 -12.83 -0.54 18.26
CA PHE A 140 -12.96 -0.49 16.80
C PHE A 140 -13.47 -1.83 16.22
N ASP A 141 -14.62 -1.87 15.56
CA ASP A 141 -15.04 -3.09 14.86
C ASP A 141 -14.32 -3.20 13.52
N TRP A 142 -13.67 -4.33 13.22
CA TRP A 142 -12.99 -4.50 11.94
C TRP A 142 -13.97 -4.66 10.76
N VAL A 143 -15.20 -5.10 11.05
CA VAL A 143 -16.24 -5.47 10.08
C VAL A 143 -15.63 -6.36 8.99
N LYS A 144 -15.70 -5.96 7.71
CA LYS A 144 -15.07 -6.66 6.59
C LYS A 144 -13.73 -6.05 6.19
N GLY A 145 -13.48 -4.81 6.57
CA GLY A 145 -12.27 -4.07 6.25
C GLY A 145 -12.50 -2.61 5.89
N GLY A 146 -11.39 -1.93 5.64
CA GLY A 146 -11.38 -0.52 5.24
C GLY A 146 -9.98 -0.08 4.84
N LYS A 147 -9.86 1.17 4.41
CA LYS A 147 -8.69 1.71 3.73
C LYS A 147 -7.84 2.48 4.72
N LEU A 148 -6.54 2.54 4.47
CA LEU A 148 -5.59 3.31 5.25
C LEU A 148 -4.64 4.09 4.30
N PRO A 149 -4.01 5.16 4.81
CA PRO A 149 -3.10 5.98 4.02
C PRO A 149 -1.95 5.19 3.38
N GLY A 150 -1.54 5.60 2.18
CA GLY A 150 -0.40 5.02 1.47
C GLY A 150 0.16 5.93 0.38
N LEU A 151 1.00 5.38 -0.49
CA LEU A 151 1.71 6.15 -1.51
C LEU A 151 0.96 6.16 -2.85
N ARG A 152 1.22 7.19 -3.66
CA ARG A 152 0.67 7.30 -5.01
C ARG A 152 1.65 7.97 -5.97
N GLY A 153 1.43 7.79 -7.26
CA GLY A 153 2.26 8.41 -8.29
C GLY A 153 1.63 8.41 -9.67
N GLY A 154 2.23 9.19 -10.58
CA GLY A 154 1.83 9.38 -11.97
C GLY A 154 0.93 10.59 -12.23
N PRO A 155 0.81 11.01 -13.50
CA PRO A 155 0.13 12.25 -13.90
C PRO A 155 -1.37 12.28 -13.58
N ASN A 156 -2.07 11.14 -13.58
CA ASN A 156 -3.47 11.08 -13.17
C ASN A 156 -3.59 11.08 -11.64
N VAL A 157 -3.63 12.28 -11.05
CA VAL A 157 -3.55 12.45 -9.58
C VAL A 157 -4.69 11.76 -8.83
N THR A 158 -5.92 11.81 -9.34
CA THR A 158 -7.11 11.26 -8.68
C THR A 158 -7.48 9.84 -9.13
N GLY A 159 -6.68 9.24 -10.02
CA GLY A 159 -6.90 7.89 -10.54
C GLY A 159 -6.45 6.76 -9.61
N CYS A 160 -6.36 5.55 -10.16
CA CYS A 160 -5.80 4.37 -9.48
C CYS A 160 -6.48 4.04 -8.15
N SER A 161 -7.81 4.18 -8.14
CA SER A 161 -8.69 3.92 -7.00
C SER A 161 -10.14 3.77 -7.48
N GLY A 162 -11.02 3.24 -6.61
CA GLY A 162 -12.46 3.18 -6.89
C GLY A 162 -12.85 2.35 -8.13
N GLY A 163 -12.00 1.41 -8.55
CA GLY A 163 -12.18 0.61 -9.76
C GLY A 163 -11.54 1.18 -11.03
N ASN A 164 -10.90 2.34 -10.95
CA ASN A 164 -10.07 2.85 -12.04
C ASN A 164 -8.71 2.14 -12.01
N LEU A 165 -8.57 1.09 -12.81
CA LEU A 165 -7.32 0.34 -12.93
C LEU A 165 -6.23 1.15 -13.66
N PRO A 166 -4.95 1.00 -13.27
CA PRO A 166 -3.86 1.68 -13.95
C PRO A 166 -3.66 1.15 -15.36
N THR A 167 -3.20 2.02 -16.25
CA THR A 167 -2.72 1.68 -17.60
C THR A 167 -1.20 1.56 -17.66
N GLY A 168 -0.51 1.97 -16.59
CA GLY A 168 0.95 1.99 -16.45
C GLY A 168 1.61 3.28 -16.96
N HIS A 169 0.87 4.16 -17.64
CA HIS A 169 1.30 5.51 -18.02
C HIS A 169 0.52 6.61 -17.29
N ASP A 170 -0.55 6.26 -16.58
CA ASP A 170 -1.47 7.18 -15.92
C ASP A 170 -1.15 7.38 -14.43
N CYS A 171 -1.11 6.30 -13.64
CA CYS A 171 -0.86 6.36 -12.20
C CYS A 171 -0.57 4.99 -11.60
N PHE A 172 -0.26 5.00 -10.31
CA PHE A 172 -0.41 3.86 -9.40
C PHE A 172 -0.81 4.34 -8.01
N SER A 173 -1.30 3.42 -7.16
CA SER A 173 -1.44 3.65 -5.73
C SER A 173 -1.11 2.41 -4.91
N THR A 174 -0.55 2.59 -3.72
CA THR A 174 -0.23 1.54 -2.75
C THR A 174 -0.75 1.96 -1.38
N ARG A 175 -2.06 1.80 -1.19
CA ARG A 175 -2.70 2.04 0.12
C ARG A 175 -2.56 0.82 1.00
N LEU A 176 -2.90 0.95 2.27
CA LEU A 176 -3.09 -0.20 3.14
C LEU A 176 -4.59 -0.49 3.29
N MET A 177 -4.91 -1.72 3.66
CA MET A 177 -6.25 -2.05 4.14
C MET A 177 -6.17 -2.85 5.43
N TRP A 178 -7.10 -2.61 6.34
CA TRP A 178 -7.47 -3.61 7.34
C TRP A 178 -8.57 -4.51 6.78
N ARG A 179 -8.65 -5.73 7.30
CA ARG A 179 -9.65 -6.75 6.99
C ARG A 179 -10.23 -7.31 8.29
N LYS A 180 -11.12 -8.28 8.15
CA LYS A 180 -11.66 -9.08 9.27
C LYS A 180 -10.56 -9.49 10.25
N GLY A 181 -10.85 -9.37 11.56
CA GLY A 181 -9.90 -9.73 12.61
C GLY A 181 -8.67 -8.82 12.71
N GLY A 182 -8.62 -7.71 11.96
CA GLY A 182 -7.48 -6.80 11.95
C GLY A 182 -6.37 -7.22 11.02
N ALA A 183 -6.56 -8.29 10.23
CA ALA A 183 -5.61 -8.69 9.20
C ALA A 183 -5.28 -7.51 8.28
N GLY A 184 -4.00 -7.23 8.08
CA GLY A 184 -3.53 -6.16 7.22
C GLY A 184 -3.15 -6.67 5.83
N GLU A 185 -3.16 -5.76 4.87
CA GLU A 185 -2.62 -5.97 3.52
C GLU A 185 -2.11 -4.65 2.95
N VAL A 186 -1.23 -4.75 1.97
CA VAL A 186 -1.02 -3.67 1.01
C VAL A 186 -2.05 -3.84 -0.10
N TYR A 187 -2.78 -2.79 -0.40
CA TYR A 187 -3.83 -2.76 -1.42
C TYR A 187 -3.40 -1.84 -2.56
N ALA A 188 -2.93 -2.46 -3.63
CA ALA A 188 -2.20 -1.79 -4.71
C ALA A 188 -3.02 -1.73 -6.01
N TYR A 189 -3.09 -0.55 -6.61
CA TYR A 189 -3.49 -0.38 -8.01
C TYR A 189 -2.20 -0.25 -8.84
N ILE A 190 -1.73 -1.37 -9.38
CA ILE A 190 -0.50 -1.50 -10.20
C ILE A 190 -0.75 -2.46 -11.37
N GLN A 191 0.18 -2.52 -12.33
CA GLN A 191 0.16 -3.58 -13.34
C GLN A 191 0.46 -4.94 -12.70
N SER A 192 0.02 -6.02 -13.35
CA SER A 192 0.32 -7.39 -12.94
C SER A 192 1.23 -8.09 -13.97
N PRO A 193 2.55 -7.85 -13.92
CA PRO A 193 3.49 -8.45 -14.85
C PRO A 193 3.74 -9.93 -14.51
N ASN A 194 4.27 -10.68 -15.47
CA ASN A 194 5.03 -11.93 -15.25
C ASN A 194 4.38 -12.99 -14.34
N GLY A 195 3.05 -13.03 -14.26
CA GLY A 195 2.35 -13.99 -13.41
C GLY A 195 2.25 -13.59 -11.94
N LEU A 196 2.40 -12.30 -11.59
CA LEU A 196 2.26 -11.78 -10.22
C LEU A 196 0.97 -12.29 -9.53
N CYS A 197 -0.16 -12.38 -10.26
CA CYS A 197 -1.42 -12.90 -9.72
C CYS A 197 -1.43 -14.41 -9.41
N GLN A 198 -0.36 -15.15 -9.76
CA GLN A 198 -0.21 -16.58 -9.46
C GLN A 198 0.59 -16.81 -8.17
N GLU A 199 1.21 -15.77 -7.62
CA GLU A 199 1.92 -15.85 -6.34
C GLU A 199 0.94 -16.04 -5.19
N SER A 200 1.28 -16.92 -4.23
CA SER A 200 0.38 -17.26 -3.12
C SER A 200 0.09 -16.10 -2.16
N SER A 201 0.99 -15.11 -2.10
CA SER A 201 0.83 -13.88 -1.32
C SER A 201 -0.04 -12.84 -2.01
N VAL A 202 -0.40 -13.03 -3.28
CA VAL A 202 -1.07 -12.03 -4.11
C VAL A 202 -2.48 -12.48 -4.46
N THR A 203 -3.46 -11.61 -4.21
CA THR A 203 -4.84 -11.81 -4.66
C THR A 203 -5.23 -10.68 -5.60
N CYS A 204 -5.36 -11.00 -6.88
CA CYS A 204 -5.81 -10.04 -7.88
C CYS A 204 -7.33 -10.01 -8.01
N ASN A 205 -7.85 -8.88 -8.50
CA ASN A 205 -9.24 -8.67 -8.84
C ASN A 205 -9.29 -7.97 -10.20
N SER A 206 -10.26 -8.32 -11.05
CA SER A 206 -10.38 -7.74 -12.40
C SER A 206 -10.93 -6.31 -12.41
N ASP A 207 -11.55 -5.89 -11.31
CA ASP A 207 -12.31 -4.64 -11.23
C ASP A 207 -11.67 -3.67 -10.23
N PHE A 208 -10.81 -4.17 -9.34
CA PHE A 208 -10.26 -3.41 -8.22
C PHE A 208 -8.78 -3.71 -7.97
N GLY A 209 -8.23 -3.18 -6.88
CA GLY A 209 -6.82 -3.32 -6.53
C GLY A 209 -6.40 -4.76 -6.18
N ILE A 210 -5.10 -4.99 -6.28
CA ILE A 210 -4.40 -6.21 -5.91
C ILE A 210 -4.14 -6.18 -4.39
N SER A 211 -4.53 -7.23 -3.68
CA SER A 211 -4.13 -7.44 -2.29
C SER A 211 -2.80 -8.17 -2.24
N VAL A 212 -1.79 -7.56 -1.62
CA VAL A 212 -0.46 -8.13 -1.40
C VAL A 212 -0.30 -8.49 0.08
N SER A 213 0.07 -9.74 0.34
CA SER A 213 0.38 -10.33 1.64
C SER A 213 -0.71 -10.15 2.70
N ARG A 214 -1.99 -10.29 2.29
CA ARG A 214 -3.13 -10.21 3.22
C ARG A 214 -2.98 -11.21 4.36
N GLY A 215 -3.06 -10.71 5.60
CA GLY A 215 -3.00 -11.55 6.80
C GLY A 215 -1.61 -11.95 7.24
N SER A 216 -0.55 -11.49 6.56
CA SER A 216 0.85 -11.64 7.02
C SER A 216 1.13 -10.87 8.32
N PHE A 217 0.28 -9.90 8.67
CA PHE A 217 0.30 -9.16 9.92
C PHE A 217 -1.12 -8.76 10.34
N THR A 218 -1.27 -8.34 11.60
CA THR A 218 -2.54 -7.88 12.15
C THR A 218 -2.38 -6.53 12.84
N PHE A 219 -3.26 -5.59 12.54
CA PHE A 219 -3.42 -4.37 13.33
C PHE A 219 -4.03 -4.70 14.69
N SER A 220 -3.60 -3.96 15.70
CA SER A 220 -4.14 -4.02 17.06
C SER A 220 -4.92 -2.76 17.39
N ARG A 221 -5.81 -2.88 18.36
CA ARG A 221 -6.60 -1.77 18.90
C ARG A 221 -5.93 -1.18 20.13
N GLY A 222 -6.22 0.09 20.42
CA GLY A 222 -5.88 0.71 21.70
C GLY A 222 -4.39 0.90 21.95
N LYS A 223 -3.53 0.73 20.94
CA LYS A 223 -2.10 1.05 21.00
C LYS A 223 -1.65 1.75 19.72
N TRP A 224 -0.66 2.63 19.85
CA TRP A 224 0.03 3.21 18.71
C TRP A 224 0.84 2.14 17.97
N ILE A 225 0.76 2.17 16.65
CA ILE A 225 1.45 1.28 15.73
C ILE A 225 2.20 2.16 14.73
N ARG A 226 3.50 1.92 14.55
CA ARG A 226 4.25 2.60 13.49
C ARG A 226 4.08 1.86 12.18
N VAL A 227 3.62 2.57 11.15
CA VAL A 227 3.51 2.07 9.78
C VAL A 227 4.59 2.75 8.95
N THR A 228 5.42 1.95 8.27
CA THR A 228 6.41 2.46 7.29
C THR A 228 6.27 1.71 5.97
N LEU A 229 5.87 2.41 4.91
CA LEU A 229 5.67 1.86 3.57
C LEU A 229 6.68 2.47 2.59
N LEU A 230 7.43 1.63 1.88
CA LEU A 230 8.34 2.03 0.81
C LEU A 230 7.79 1.58 -0.55
N VAL A 231 7.94 2.44 -1.55
CA VAL A 231 7.82 2.11 -2.97
C VAL A 231 9.10 2.55 -3.68
N GLN A 232 9.71 1.65 -4.44
CA GLN A 232 10.74 1.99 -5.43
C GLN A 232 10.25 1.56 -6.81
N LEU A 233 10.16 2.51 -7.73
CA LEU A 233 9.65 2.26 -9.07
C LEU A 233 10.57 1.34 -9.85
N ASN A 234 9.96 0.52 -10.69
CA ASN A 234 10.68 -0.31 -11.63
C ASN A 234 11.42 0.54 -12.68
N ASN A 235 12.58 0.05 -13.12
CA ASN A 235 13.46 0.72 -14.07
C ASN A 235 14.39 -0.27 -14.80
N PRO A 236 14.47 -0.25 -16.15
CA PRO A 236 13.65 0.57 -17.07
C PRO A 236 12.15 0.20 -17.02
N PRO A 237 11.24 1.00 -17.62
CA PRO A 237 9.79 0.78 -17.50
C PRO A 237 9.28 -0.60 -17.96
N ASP A 238 10.04 -1.31 -18.79
CA ASP A 238 9.71 -2.64 -19.31
C ASP A 238 10.35 -3.80 -18.51
N VAL A 239 10.98 -3.51 -17.37
CA VAL A 239 11.50 -4.51 -16.43
C VAL A 239 10.64 -4.50 -15.17
N ALA A 240 10.25 -5.68 -14.70
CA ALA A 240 9.56 -5.86 -13.43
C ALA A 240 10.60 -6.05 -12.33
N ASN A 241 11.17 -4.95 -11.83
CA ASN A 241 12.10 -4.93 -10.70
C ASN A 241 11.67 -3.92 -9.62
N GLY A 242 10.42 -3.46 -9.65
CA GLY A 242 9.88 -2.55 -8.65
C GLY A 242 9.87 -3.22 -7.28
N ASN A 243 10.05 -2.41 -6.24
CA ASN A 243 10.14 -2.87 -4.87
C ASN A 243 9.04 -2.26 -3.99
N LEU A 244 8.40 -3.08 -3.17
CA LEU A 244 7.43 -2.66 -2.16
C LEU A 244 7.76 -3.30 -0.82
N GLU A 245 7.93 -2.47 0.19
CA GLU A 245 8.28 -2.90 1.55
C GLU A 245 7.31 -2.29 2.55
N LEU A 246 6.81 -3.10 3.48
CA LEU A 246 5.99 -2.64 4.60
C LEU A 246 6.60 -3.09 5.92
N TYR A 247 6.77 -2.14 6.83
CA TYR A 247 7.19 -2.37 8.19
C TYR A 247 6.09 -1.95 9.15
N ILE A 248 5.81 -2.80 10.14
CA ILE A 248 4.88 -2.53 11.25
C ILE A 248 5.67 -2.62 12.54
N ASP A 249 5.64 -1.55 13.33
CA ASP A 249 6.51 -1.38 14.50
C ASP A 249 7.97 -1.71 14.14
N ASN A 250 8.46 -1.15 13.03
CA ASN A 250 9.76 -1.41 12.40
C ASN A 250 10.18 -2.89 12.18
N LEU A 251 9.24 -3.84 12.25
CA LEU A 251 9.42 -5.20 11.76
C LEU A 251 8.94 -5.28 10.30
N GLN A 252 9.75 -5.79 9.39
CA GLN A 252 9.36 -6.01 8.00
C GLN A 252 8.29 -7.11 7.95
N VAL A 253 7.10 -6.78 7.47
CA VAL A 253 5.96 -7.70 7.36
C VAL A 253 5.56 -7.99 5.92
N VAL A 254 5.94 -7.13 4.97
CA VAL A 254 5.80 -7.36 3.53
C VAL A 254 7.10 -6.98 2.86
N SER A 255 7.60 -7.87 2.01
CA SER A 255 8.61 -7.59 0.98
C SER A 255 8.10 -8.20 -0.32
N GLN A 256 7.69 -7.34 -1.25
CA GLN A 256 7.20 -7.75 -2.56
C GLN A 256 8.05 -7.07 -3.64
N GLN A 257 8.82 -7.89 -4.33
CA GLN A 257 9.67 -7.49 -5.46
C GLN A 257 9.00 -7.89 -6.77
N ASP A 258 9.74 -7.77 -7.88
CA ASP A 258 9.28 -8.12 -9.23
C ASP A 258 7.98 -7.39 -9.65
N LEU A 259 7.79 -6.17 -9.14
CA LEU A 259 6.62 -5.35 -9.44
C LEU A 259 6.84 -4.47 -10.68
N GLN A 260 5.75 -4.14 -11.37
CA GLN A 260 5.72 -3.10 -12.41
C GLN A 260 4.71 -2.02 -12.02
N PHE A 261 5.20 -0.92 -11.46
CA PHE A 261 4.41 0.26 -11.13
C PHE A 261 4.13 1.13 -12.36
N ARG A 262 5.01 1.09 -13.35
CA ARG A 262 4.93 1.92 -14.56
C ARG A 262 5.42 1.20 -15.81
N THR A 263 4.85 1.60 -16.94
CA THR A 263 5.27 1.26 -18.31
C THR A 263 5.80 2.48 -19.07
N SER A 264 5.67 3.68 -18.50
CA SER A 264 6.18 4.95 -19.04
C SER A 264 7.12 5.63 -18.04
N SER A 265 8.11 6.39 -18.55
CA SER A 265 8.98 7.24 -17.73
C SER A 265 8.28 8.48 -17.16
N GLU A 266 7.04 8.77 -17.58
CA GLU A 266 6.22 9.89 -17.10
C GLU A 266 5.56 9.61 -15.74
N VAL A 267 5.57 8.35 -15.30
CA VAL A 267 5.01 7.96 -14.00
C VAL A 267 6.12 7.95 -12.96
N ASP A 268 6.06 8.90 -12.03
CA ASP A 268 6.96 9.00 -10.86
C ASP A 268 6.15 8.90 -9.56
N VAL A 269 6.81 8.76 -8.40
CA VAL A 269 6.13 8.77 -7.10
C VAL A 269 5.92 10.22 -6.68
N ASN A 270 4.68 10.63 -6.40
CA ASN A 270 4.36 12.05 -6.21
C ASN A 270 3.76 12.40 -4.86
N GLY A 271 3.65 11.44 -3.92
CA GLY A 271 3.30 11.76 -2.54
C GLY A 271 2.32 10.79 -1.88
N LEU A 272 1.56 11.35 -0.95
CA LEU A 272 0.65 10.64 -0.05
C LEU A 272 -0.78 10.65 -0.61
N PHE A 273 -1.38 9.47 -0.64
CA PHE A 273 -2.83 9.32 -0.69
C PHE A 273 -3.34 8.96 0.71
N PHE A 274 -3.79 9.97 1.46
CA PHE A 274 -4.45 9.75 2.74
C PHE A 274 -5.90 9.34 2.45
N SER A 275 -6.21 8.06 2.62
CA SER A 275 -7.50 7.49 2.26
C SER A 275 -7.89 6.53 3.36
N THR A 276 -8.86 6.91 4.19
CA THR A 276 -9.31 6.05 5.27
C THR A 276 -10.82 6.09 5.43
N PHE A 277 -11.44 4.92 5.37
CA PHE A 277 -12.88 4.70 5.46
C PHE A 277 -13.15 3.20 5.60
N PHE A 278 -14.23 2.84 6.28
CA PHE A 278 -14.81 1.50 6.21
C PHE A 278 -15.25 1.26 4.77
N GLY A 279 -14.89 0.16 4.14
CA GLY A 279 -15.00 0.15 2.69
C GLY A 279 -15.23 -1.21 2.08
N GLY A 280 -16.39 -1.33 1.48
CA GLY A 280 -16.64 -1.95 0.19
C GLY A 280 -17.73 -1.11 -0.48
N SER A 281 -18.52 -1.70 -1.36
CA SER A 281 -19.55 -0.99 -2.14
C SER A 281 -20.98 -1.18 -1.62
N ASP A 282 -21.15 -1.81 -0.45
CA ASP A 282 -22.46 -2.11 0.14
C ASP A 282 -22.47 -1.93 1.67
N ASP A 283 -23.67 -1.92 2.24
CA ASP A 283 -23.95 -1.64 3.65
C ASP A 283 -23.35 -2.67 4.63
N THR A 284 -23.04 -3.88 4.17
CA THR A 284 -22.42 -4.92 5.00
C THR A 284 -20.97 -4.63 5.37
N TRP A 285 -20.42 -3.52 4.85
CA TRP A 285 -19.11 -2.97 5.23
C TRP A 285 -19.20 -1.88 6.29
N SER A 286 -20.40 -1.45 6.65
CA SER A 286 -20.60 -0.33 7.58
C SER A 286 -20.17 -0.65 9.01
N THR A 287 -19.58 0.35 9.68
CA THR A 287 -19.26 0.22 11.10
C THR A 287 -20.55 0.21 11.95
N PRO A 288 -20.72 -0.71 12.91
CA PRO A 288 -21.91 -0.77 13.76
C PRO A 288 -21.91 0.27 14.88
N VAL A 289 -20.80 1.00 15.05
CA VAL A 289 -20.57 1.97 16.14
C VAL A 289 -19.87 3.21 15.61
N ASP A 290 -20.03 4.33 16.31
CA ASP A 290 -19.15 5.47 16.14
C ASP A 290 -17.74 5.06 16.63
N THR A 291 -16.74 5.23 15.77
CA THR A 291 -15.36 4.85 16.09
C THR A 291 -14.37 5.77 15.41
N HIS A 292 -13.12 5.70 15.84
CA HIS A 292 -12.07 6.58 15.35
C HIS A 292 -10.75 5.84 15.06
N THR A 293 -9.96 6.48 14.22
CA THR A 293 -8.52 6.22 14.09
C THR A 293 -7.76 7.52 14.33
N TYR A 294 -6.55 7.43 14.86
CA TYR A 294 -5.70 8.57 15.17
C TYR A 294 -4.38 8.44 14.45
N TYR A 295 -3.84 9.57 14.02
CA TYR A 295 -2.60 9.66 13.25
C TYR A 295 -1.68 10.72 13.83
N ARG A 296 -0.37 10.45 13.81
CA ARG A 296 0.69 11.42 14.14
C ARG A 296 1.99 11.05 13.42
N ASN A 297 2.99 11.92 13.51
CA ASN A 297 4.35 11.65 12.99
C ASN A 297 4.35 11.25 11.51
N VAL A 298 3.54 11.95 10.69
CA VAL A 298 3.45 11.69 9.25
C VAL A 298 4.65 12.32 8.55
N THR A 299 5.48 11.48 7.93
CA THR A 299 6.71 11.90 7.27
C THR A 299 6.88 11.14 5.95
N LEU A 300 7.35 11.84 4.92
CA LEU A 300 7.78 11.27 3.66
C LEU A 300 9.30 11.39 3.52
N TRP A 301 9.95 10.39 2.94
CA TRP A 301 11.32 10.44 2.45
C TRP A 301 11.34 10.09 0.97
N GLY A 302 12.22 10.72 0.20
CA GLY A 302 12.24 10.59 -1.26
C GLY A 302 13.64 10.63 -1.86
N SER A 303 13.81 9.96 -3.00
CA SER A 303 14.97 10.11 -3.87
C SER A 303 14.59 9.90 -5.33
N SER A 304 15.41 10.42 -6.25
CA SER A 304 15.25 10.23 -7.70
C SER A 304 15.80 8.87 -8.18
N GLY A 305 16.44 8.10 -7.29
CA GLY A 305 16.87 6.74 -7.59
C GLY A 305 15.68 5.78 -7.68
N PRO A 306 15.49 5.06 -8.80
CA PRO A 306 14.50 3.98 -8.89
C PRO A 306 15.02 2.73 -8.18
N SER A 307 14.27 1.63 -8.27
CA SER A 307 14.77 0.32 -7.87
C SER A 307 16.05 -0.06 -8.63
N ILE A 308 17.00 -0.66 -7.91
CA ILE A 308 18.25 -1.22 -8.45
C ILE A 308 18.24 -2.76 -8.41
N LEU A 309 17.10 -3.36 -8.05
CA LEU A 309 16.96 -4.81 -8.00
C LEU A 309 17.05 -5.39 -9.41
N SER A 310 17.47 -6.66 -9.48
CA SER A 310 17.31 -7.45 -10.69
C SER A 310 15.83 -7.77 -10.89
N GLY A 311 15.41 -7.95 -12.14
CA GLY A 311 14.05 -8.33 -12.46
C GLY A 311 13.93 -8.79 -13.90
N GLN A 312 12.81 -9.44 -14.23
CA GLN A 312 12.56 -9.96 -15.56
C GLN A 312 11.93 -8.88 -16.46
N ARG A 313 12.27 -8.88 -17.75
CA ARG A 313 11.52 -8.07 -18.74
C ARG A 313 10.06 -8.52 -18.74
N VAL A 314 9.16 -7.55 -18.78
CA VAL A 314 7.73 -7.80 -18.81
C VAL A 314 7.37 -8.35 -20.18
N LYS A 315 6.87 -9.59 -20.21
CA LYS A 315 6.35 -10.17 -21.44
C LYS A 315 5.11 -9.36 -21.83
N SER A 316 5.10 -8.76 -23.02
CA SER A 316 3.89 -8.11 -23.53
C SER A 316 2.77 -9.14 -23.49
N SER A 317 1.76 -8.94 -22.64
CA SER A 317 0.51 -9.65 -22.83
C SER A 317 -0.04 -9.12 -24.15
N ALA A 318 0.05 -9.93 -25.20
CA ALA A 318 -0.70 -9.66 -26.41
C ALA A 318 -2.15 -9.46 -25.96
N THR A 319 -2.67 -8.26 -26.14
CA THR A 319 -4.09 -7.96 -25.98
C THR A 319 -4.83 -9.05 -26.74
N VAL A 320 -5.53 -9.94 -26.03
CA VAL A 320 -6.51 -10.81 -26.67
C VAL A 320 -7.64 -9.87 -27.09
N ILE A 321 -7.48 -9.26 -28.25
CA ILE A 321 -8.59 -8.66 -28.97
C ILE A 321 -9.48 -9.86 -29.28
N MET A 322 -10.57 -10.03 -28.53
CA MET A 322 -11.66 -10.86 -29.00
C MET A 322 -12.12 -10.23 -30.30
N ALA A 323 -11.64 -10.77 -31.42
CA ALA A 323 -12.22 -10.48 -32.72
C ALA A 323 -13.67 -10.95 -32.65
N HIS A 324 -14.60 -10.00 -32.53
CA HIS A 324 -15.98 -10.26 -32.88
C HIS A 324 -15.99 -10.65 -34.35
N VAL A 325 -16.11 -11.95 -34.62
CA VAL A 325 -16.43 -12.47 -35.95
C VAL A 325 -17.86 -12.04 -36.24
N THR A 326 -18.01 -10.86 -36.84
CA THR A 326 -19.25 -10.48 -37.53
C THR A 326 -19.40 -11.40 -38.73
N VAL A 327 -20.22 -12.43 -38.59
CA VAL A 327 -20.68 -13.27 -39.71
C VAL A 327 -21.50 -12.38 -40.63
N PHE A 328 -20.93 -11.98 -41.76
CA PHE A 328 -21.69 -11.39 -42.86
C PHE A 328 -22.59 -12.48 -43.47
N LEU A 329 -23.90 -12.37 -43.24
CA LEU A 329 -24.91 -13.07 -44.02
C LEU A 329 -24.96 -12.46 -45.43
N LEU A 330 -24.52 -13.22 -46.44
CA LEU A 330 -24.79 -12.90 -47.84
C LEU A 330 -26.30 -13.02 -48.12
N PRO A 331 -26.95 -12.07 -48.80
CA PRO A 331 -28.30 -12.26 -49.27
C PRO A 331 -28.30 -13.19 -50.49
N LEU A 332 -29.05 -14.30 -50.38
CA LEU A 332 -29.43 -15.15 -51.51
C LEU A 332 -30.33 -14.33 -52.45
N LEU A 333 -29.86 -14.03 -53.66
CA LEU A 333 -30.71 -13.58 -54.75
C LEU A 333 -31.54 -14.77 -55.25
N VAL A 334 -32.82 -14.81 -54.87
CA VAL A 334 -33.82 -15.67 -55.51
C VAL A 334 -34.44 -14.86 -56.65
N GLY A 335 -34.11 -15.24 -57.88
CA GLY A 335 -34.77 -14.73 -59.08
C GLY A 335 -36.20 -15.23 -59.15
N LEU A 336 -37.17 -14.32 -59.13
CA LEU A 336 -38.57 -14.60 -59.43
C LEU A 336 -38.83 -14.16 -60.87
N VAL A 337 -38.92 -15.15 -61.76
CA VAL A 337 -39.50 -15.02 -63.09
C VAL A 337 -41.01 -14.84 -62.91
N VAL A 338 -41.55 -13.73 -63.39
CA VAL A 338 -42.99 -13.57 -63.60
C VAL A 338 -43.20 -13.23 -65.07
N LEU A 339 -43.67 -14.22 -65.82
CA LEU A 339 -44.43 -14.04 -67.06
C LEU A 339 -45.83 -13.55 -66.70
N TYR A 340 -46.36 -12.56 -67.41
CA TYR A 340 -47.66 -12.64 -68.12
C TYR A 340 -48.03 -11.31 -68.81
N HIS A 341 -48.32 -11.46 -70.10
CA HIS A 341 -48.99 -10.61 -71.10
C HIS A 341 -48.42 -9.27 -71.54
#